data_AF-A0A5K0V4A4-F1
#
_entry.id   AF-A0A5K0V4A4-F1
#
_cell.length_a   1.000
_cell.length_b   1.000
_cell.length_c   1.000
_cell.angle_alpha   90.00
_cell.angle_beta   90.00
_cell.angle_gamma   90.00
#
_symmetry.space_group_name_H-M   'P 1'
#
loop_
_entity.id
_entity.type
_entity.pdbx_description
1 polymer ?
#
loop_
_entity_poly.entity_id
_entity_poly.type
_entity_poly.pdbx_seq_one_letter_code
_entity_poly.pdbx_strand_id
1 'polypeptide(L)'
;YYSHVVNCSSCRAAVTALKALEFCLQVLPIALIGMVAVANGTTVSSVARKVLVFTAVLCFVASKWLGNFIYKTFYFHDYNHAFK
;
A
#
# COMPACT_ATOMS: atom_id res chain seq x y z
N TYR A 1 0.11 2.23 23.55
CA TYR A 1 0.01 2.60 22.12
C TYR A 1 1.12 1.96 21.28
N TYR A 2 2.37 2.41 21.35
CA TYR A 2 3.51 1.67 20.74
C TYR A 2 3.67 0.29 21.41
N SER A 3 3.66 0.27 22.75
CA SER A 3 3.86 -0.91 23.60
C SER A 3 3.00 -2.12 23.22
N HIS A 4 1.71 -1.98 22.89
CA HIS A 4 0.88 -3.14 22.59
C HIS A 4 1.24 -3.80 21.25
N VAL A 5 1.41 -3.01 20.19
CA VAL A 5 1.80 -3.52 18.86
C VAL A 5 3.20 -4.13 18.89
N VAL A 6 4.16 -3.57 19.62
CA VAL A 6 5.50 -4.20 19.75
C VAL A 6 5.55 -5.37 20.72
N ASN A 7 4.71 -5.40 21.76
CA ASN A 7 4.74 -6.45 22.79
C ASN A 7 3.86 -7.65 22.43
N CYS A 8 2.88 -7.50 21.53
CA CYS A 8 2.13 -8.61 20.96
C CYS A 8 2.81 -9.12 19.68
N SER A 9 3.30 -10.36 19.69
CA SER A 9 4.00 -10.97 18.55
C SER A 9 3.12 -11.04 17.29
N SER A 10 1.84 -11.35 17.44
CA SER A 10 0.87 -11.43 16.34
C SER A 10 0.62 -10.06 15.70
N CYS A 11 0.35 -9.03 16.51
CA CYS A 11 0.16 -7.67 16.01
C CYS A 11 1.42 -7.10 15.35
N ARG A 12 2.60 -7.38 15.93
CA ARG A 12 3.88 -6.98 15.36
C ARG A 12 4.13 -7.62 13.99
N ALA A 13 3.86 -8.92 13.87
CA ALA A 13 3.98 -9.66 12.61
C ALA A 13 3.01 -9.11 11.55
N ALA A 14 1.76 -8.87 11.93
CA ALA A 14 0.75 -8.29 11.03
C ALA A 14 1.15 -6.88 10.54
N VAL A 15 1.56 -5.98 11.44
CA VAL A 15 2.00 -4.63 11.04
C VAL A 15 3.23 -4.68 10.15
N THR A 16 4.19 -5.56 10.44
CA THR A 16 5.39 -5.73 9.60
C THR A 16 5.02 -6.19 8.20
N ALA A 17 4.15 -7.20 8.08
CA ALA A 17 3.68 -7.71 6.79
C ALA A 17 2.91 -6.64 6.00
N LEU A 18 2.01 -5.90 6.66
CA LEU A 18 1.23 -4.84 6.02
C LEU A 18 2.12 -3.67 5.58
N LYS A 19 3.16 -3.33 6.35
CA LYS A 19 4.15 -2.31 5.96
C LYS A 19 5.01 -2.77 4.78
N ALA A 20 5.40 -4.04 4.73
CA ALA A 20 6.07 -4.60 3.57
C ALA A 20 5.19 -4.56 2.32
N LEU A 21 3.90 -4.91 2.46
CA LEU A 21 2.92 -4.79 1.38
C LEU A 21 2.74 -3.34 0.93
N GLU A 22 2.61 -2.40 1.87
CA GLU A 22 2.50 -0.96 1.59
C GLU A 22 3.67 -0.48 0.73
N PHE A 23 4.90 -0.88 1.09
CA PHE A 23 6.12 -0.55 0.33
C PHE A 23 6.10 -1.16 -1.08
N CYS A 24 5.76 -2.45 -1.21
CA CYS A 24 5.64 -3.10 -2.52
C CYS A 24 4.63 -2.40 -3.42
N LEU A 25 3.49 -1.98 -2.87
CA LEU A 25 2.46 -1.21 -3.60
C LEU A 25 2.91 0.21 -3.99
N GLN A 26 3.93 0.79 -3.35
CA GLN A 26 4.51 2.08 -3.78
C GLN A 26 5.53 1.91 -4.90
N VAL A 27 6.34 0.85 -4.85
CA VAL A 27 7.39 0.59 -5.85
C VAL A 27 6.81 0.07 -7.16
N LEU A 28 5.79 -0.80 -7.10
CA LEU A 28 5.18 -1.40 -8.28
C LEU A 28 4.62 -0.38 -9.30
N PRO A 29 3.89 0.69 -8.90
CA PRO A 29 3.50 1.78 -9.80
C PRO A 29 4.66 2.39 -10.57
N ILE A 30 5.79 2.65 -9.90
CA ILE A 30 6.98 3.28 -10.51
C ILE A 30 7.54 2.36 -11.60
N ALA A 31 7.63 1.06 -11.30
CA ALA A 31 8.07 0.06 -12.28
C ALA A 31 7.11 -0.03 -13.48
N LEU A 32 5.79 -0.05 -13.24
CA LEU A 32 4.78 -0.09 -14.30
C LEU A 32 4.84 1.12 -15.22
N ILE A 33 4.97 2.33 -14.65
CA ILE A 33 5.09 3.57 -15.43
C ILE A 33 6.43 3.61 -16.19
N GLY A 34 7.52 3.16 -15.56
CA GLY A 34 8.83 3.04 -16.22
C GLY A 34 8.79 2.12 -17.43
N MET A 35 8.17 0.95 -17.30
CA MET A 35 7.97 0.02 -18.43
C MET A 35 7.14 0.65 -19.54
N VAL A 36 6.05 1.34 -19.20
CA VAL A 36 5.21 2.04 -20.18
C VAL A 36 5.99 3.15 -20.91
N ALA A 37 6.89 3.85 -20.22
CA ALA A 37 7.68 4.93 -20.80
C ALA A 37 8.73 4.46 -21.81
N VAL A 38 9.34 3.29 -21.58
CA VAL A 38 10.32 2.69 -22.52
C VAL A 38 9.67 1.83 -23.60
N ALA A 39 8.41 1.42 -23.40
CA ALA A 39 7.68 0.58 -24.35
C ALA A 39 7.24 1.36 -25.59
N ASN A 40 7.73 0.94 -26.75
CA ASN A 40 7.35 1.49 -28.04
C ASN A 40 5.95 0.99 -28.46
N GLY A 41 5.29 1.70 -29.38
CA GLY A 41 3.91 1.39 -29.80
C GLY A 41 3.72 0.01 -30.45
N THR A 42 4.80 -0.67 -30.82
CA THR A 42 4.81 -2.05 -31.33
C THR A 42 4.88 -3.11 -30.23
N THR A 43 5.37 -2.75 -29.04
CA THR A 43 5.60 -3.67 -27.91
C THR A 43 4.37 -3.80 -27.01
N VAL A 44 3.61 -2.71 -26.84
CA VAL A 44 2.46 -2.65 -25.95
C VAL A 44 1.32 -1.91 -26.64
N SER A 45 0.17 -2.58 -26.79
CA SER A 45 -1.04 -1.99 -27.36
C SER A 45 -1.50 -0.76 -26.58
N SER A 46 -2.17 0.19 -27.27
CA SER A 46 -2.74 1.39 -26.65
C SER A 46 -3.71 1.05 -25.50
N VAL A 47 -4.46 -0.04 -25.62
CA VAL A 47 -5.36 -0.54 -24.57
C VAL A 47 -4.55 -1.04 -23.37
N ALA A 48 -3.53 -1.86 -23.62
CA ALA A 48 -2.66 -2.39 -22.56
C ALA A 48 -1.93 -1.26 -21.82
N ARG A 49 -1.48 -0.22 -22.53
CA ARG A 49 -0.86 0.97 -21.92
C ARG A 49 -1.80 1.68 -20.95
N LYS A 50 -3.07 1.87 -21.33
CA LYS A 50 -4.08 2.49 -20.45
C LYS A 50 -4.35 1.63 -19.21
N VAL A 51 -4.46 0.32 -19.37
CA VAL A 51 -4.64 -0.62 -18.27
C VAL A 51 -3.45 -0.57 -17.31
N LEU A 52 -2.22 -0.59 -17.81
CA LEU A 52 -1.00 -0.50 -16.98
C LEU A 52 -0.95 0.79 -16.16
N VAL A 53 -1.26 1.93 -16.79
CA VAL A 53 -1.32 3.22 -16.09
C VAL A 53 -2.43 3.22 -15.03
N PHE A 54 -3.61 2.69 -15.35
CA PHE A 54 -4.72 2.61 -14.41
C PHE A 54 -4.38 1.72 -13.20
N THR A 55 -3.77 0.56 -13.44
CA THR A 55 -3.26 -0.34 -12.40
C THR A 55 -2.22 0.36 -11.52
N ALA A 56 -1.30 1.11 -12.11
CA ALA A 56 -0.31 1.88 -11.35
C ALA A 56 -0.97 2.90 -10.41
N VAL A 57 -1.99 3.62 -10.90
CA VAL A 57 -2.76 4.57 -10.07
C VAL A 57 -3.50 3.85 -8.95
N LEU A 58 -4.17 2.73 -9.23
CA LEU A 58 -4.87 1.94 -8.22
C LEU A 58 -3.93 1.42 -7.13
N CYS A 59 -2.77 0.89 -7.51
CA CYS A 59 -1.76 0.43 -6.55
C CYS A 59 -1.26 1.57 -5.65
N PHE A 60 -1.05 2.76 -6.21
CA PHE A 60 -0.64 3.94 -5.43
C PHE A 60 -1.72 4.36 -4.42
N VAL A 61 -2.98 4.44 -4.87
CA VAL A 61 -4.12 4.76 -3.99
C VAL A 61 -4.28 3.70 -2.90
N ALA A 62 -4.18 2.43 -3.26
CA ALA A 62 -4.25 1.31 -2.32
C ALA A 62 -3.13 1.37 -1.27
N SER A 63 -1.90 1.77 -1.65
CA SER A 63 -0.82 1.99 -0.68
C SER A 63 -1.17 3.07 0.34
N LYS A 64 -1.65 4.23 -0.13
CA LYS A 64 -2.08 5.32 0.77
C LYS A 64 -3.22 4.91 1.69
N TRP A 65 -4.21 4.19 1.15
CA TRP A 65 -5.31 3.66 1.92
C TRP A 65 -4.84 2.66 2.97
N LEU A 66 -3.93 1.75 2.60
CA LEU A 66 -3.35 0.76 3.50
C LEU A 66 -2.54 1.41 4.63
N GLY A 67 -1.74 2.43 4.33
CA GLY A 67 -1.03 3.20 5.36
C GLY A 67 -1.99 3.84 6.37
N ASN A 68 -3.10 4.42 5.89
CA ASN A 68 -4.13 4.97 6.74
C ASN A 68 -4.91 3.89 7.52
N PHE A 69 -5.15 2.73 6.92
CA PHE A 69 -5.76 1.58 7.58
C PHE A 69 -4.87 1.07 8.72
N ILE A 70 -3.56 0.89 8.47
CA ILE A 70 -2.60 0.48 9.50
C ILE A 70 -2.64 1.48 10.66
N TYR A 71 -2.60 2.78 10.36
CA TYR A 71 -2.70 3.84 11.36
C TYR A 71 -4.01 3.75 12.15
N LYS A 72 -5.16 3.64 11.50
CA LYS A 72 -6.44 3.57 12.22
C LYS A 72 -6.61 2.32 13.07
N THR A 73 -6.23 1.16 12.52
CA THR A 73 -6.47 -0.15 13.14
C THR A 73 -5.50 -0.44 14.28
N PHE A 74 -4.20 -0.20 14.08
CA PHE A 74 -3.17 -0.60 15.05
C PHE A 74 -2.72 0.53 15.96
N TYR A 75 -2.93 1.76 15.51
CA TYR A 75 -2.60 2.94 16.29
C TYR A 75 -3.92 3.49 16.83
N PHE A 76 -4.89 3.94 16.03
CA PHE A 76 -5.98 4.83 16.49
C PHE A 76 -7.11 4.20 17.35
N HIS A 77 -7.21 2.87 17.48
CA HIS A 77 -8.43 2.20 17.95
C HIS A 77 -8.75 2.23 19.47
N ASP A 78 -8.01 2.98 20.30
CA ASP A 78 -8.27 3.09 21.76
C ASP A 78 -8.82 4.45 22.24
N TYR A 79 -9.01 5.45 21.37
CA TYR A 79 -9.51 6.76 21.82
C TYR A 79 -10.98 6.74 22.30
N ASN A 80 -11.74 5.67 22.04
CA ASN A 80 -13.13 5.51 22.49
C ASN A 80 -13.30 4.62 23.74
N HIS A 81 -12.23 4.04 24.30
CA HIS A 81 -12.29 3.36 25.59
C HIS A 81 -11.80 4.22 26.76
N ALA A 82 -11.23 5.41 26.49
CA ALA A 82 -10.82 6.39 27.50
C ALA A 82 -11.92 7.40 27.88
N PHE A 83 -13.11 7.30 27.28
CA PHE A 83 -14.30 8.09 27.62
C PHE A 83 -15.40 7.25 28.30
N LYS A 84 -15.02 6.16 28.97
CA LYS A 84 -15.91 5.41 29.86
C LYS A 84 -15.22 5.09 31.17
#